data_AF-A0A6J2VNY9-F1
#
_entry.id   AF-A0A6J2VNY9-F1
#
_cell.length_a   1.000
_cell.length_b   1.000
_cell.length_c   1.000
_cell.angle_alpha   90.00
_cell.angle_beta   90.00
_cell.angle_gamma   90.00
#
_symmetry.space_group_name_H-M   'P 1'
#
loop_
_entity.id
_entity.type
_entity.pdbx_description
1 polymer ?
#
loop_
_entity_poly.entity_id
_entity_poly.type
_entity_poly.pdbx_seq_one_letter_code
_entity_poly.pdbx_strand_id
1 'polypeptide(L)'
;MALHTLFRAFRAELTKGCMSHHSQALHTGHPLLTADKALLVKLRKTTGYTFINCKKALEKFNNDVKQAESWLHEQAQKEGWSKASRLEGRKAREGLIGLLMGNNTAVMVEVNCETDFVARNEKFQQLVQDVALATMTHHLNKTQGQTGYKKSLLSVEDLSRLNMPQGSSLADQLAFTIGRLGENIAVRRAVSLGVPSDWHIGSYVHGAVPGLTGIAMGRYGALVVFQGGAEGEVDTLGRRLGQHIVGDAPLSLGNIDDIPCGDSETRLLAQTFLSDPSCTVGQFLTRQKVRVLDFVRFQRGELTGQETD
;
A
#
# COMPACT_ATOMS: atom_id res chain seq x y z
N MET A 1 -66.39 -20.87 -50.22
CA MET A 1 -65.19 -21.40 -49.53
C MET A 1 -65.10 -22.88 -49.88
N ALA A 2 -64.13 -23.23 -50.73
CA ALA A 2 -64.08 -24.51 -51.44
C ALA A 2 -63.51 -25.64 -50.55
N LEU A 3 -64.18 -26.79 -50.54
CA LEU A 3 -63.70 -28.06 -49.98
C LEU A 3 -63.73 -29.08 -51.13
N HIS A 4 -62.54 -29.43 -51.64
CA HIS A 4 -62.34 -30.39 -52.72
C HIS A 4 -61.86 -31.75 -52.13
N THR A 5 -62.74 -32.76 -52.25
CA THR A 5 -62.54 -34.07 -52.89
C THR A 5 -61.18 -34.81 -52.80
N LEU A 6 -61.23 -35.99 -52.15
CA LEU A 6 -60.98 -37.36 -52.69
C LEU A 6 -59.58 -37.92 -53.10
N PHE A 7 -59.42 -39.21 -52.72
CA PHE A 7 -58.74 -40.36 -53.38
C PHE A 7 -57.20 -40.60 -53.27
N ARG A 8 -56.84 -41.55 -52.37
CA ARG A 8 -56.18 -42.88 -52.56
C ARG A 8 -54.89 -43.04 -53.41
N ALA A 9 -53.82 -43.61 -52.82
CA ALA A 9 -52.96 -44.72 -53.31
C ALA A 9 -51.69 -44.85 -52.42
N PHE A 10 -51.47 -45.93 -51.68
CA PHE A 10 -50.71 -47.16 -51.99
C PHE A 10 -49.17 -47.03 -52.13
N ARG A 11 -48.49 -47.88 -51.35
CA ARG A 11 -47.05 -48.10 -51.09
C ARG A 11 -46.17 -48.23 -52.35
N ALA A 12 -44.91 -47.80 -52.23
CA ALA A 12 -43.74 -48.57 -52.71
C ALA A 12 -42.45 -48.13 -51.99
N GLU A 13 -41.73 -49.11 -51.43
CA GLU A 13 -40.34 -49.02 -50.98
C GLU A 13 -39.40 -48.82 -52.17
N LEU A 14 -38.39 -47.96 -52.00
CA LEU A 14 -37.20 -47.96 -52.84
C LEU A 14 -35.96 -47.76 -51.97
N THR A 15 -35.13 -48.79 -52.00
CA THR A 15 -33.80 -48.98 -51.44
C THR A 15 -32.83 -47.84 -51.79
N LYS A 16 -32.13 -47.31 -50.78
CA LYS A 16 -30.91 -46.52 -50.99
C LYS A 16 -29.73 -47.22 -50.31
N GLY A 17 -28.79 -47.68 -51.14
CA GLY A 17 -27.54 -48.28 -50.71
C GLY A 17 -26.69 -47.30 -49.91
N CYS A 18 -26.21 -47.78 -48.76
CA CYS A 18 -25.22 -47.08 -47.94
C CYS A 18 -23.84 -47.33 -48.55
N MET A 19 -23.27 -46.33 -49.24
CA MET A 19 -21.84 -46.31 -49.51
C MET A 19 -21.12 -45.82 -48.26
N SER A 20 -20.43 -46.74 -47.60
CA SER A 20 -19.51 -46.46 -46.50
C SER A 20 -18.29 -45.69 -47.02
N HIS A 21 -18.33 -44.36 -46.97
CA HIS A 21 -17.12 -43.56 -47.02
C HIS A 21 -16.43 -43.63 -45.66
N HIS A 22 -15.36 -44.42 -45.57
CA HIS A 22 -14.39 -44.29 -44.48
C HIS A 22 -13.60 -43.00 -44.67
N SER A 23 -14.16 -41.91 -44.16
CA SER A 23 -13.42 -40.68 -43.90
C SER A 23 -12.52 -40.92 -42.70
N GLN A 24 -11.32 -41.45 -42.91
CA GLN A 24 -10.28 -41.39 -41.88
C GLN A 24 -9.83 -39.94 -41.75
N ALA A 25 -10.48 -39.20 -40.86
CA ALA A 25 -9.99 -37.93 -40.39
C ALA A 25 -8.72 -38.20 -39.56
N LEU A 26 -7.56 -37.93 -40.14
CA LEU A 26 -6.31 -37.85 -39.40
C LEU A 26 -6.41 -36.62 -38.49
N HIS A 27 -6.83 -36.84 -37.25
CA HIS A 27 -6.61 -35.87 -36.18
C HIS A 27 -5.10 -35.80 -35.94
N THR A 28 -4.43 -34.85 -36.58
CA THR A 28 -3.14 -34.35 -36.11
C THR A 28 -3.39 -33.59 -34.81
N GLY A 29 -3.59 -34.36 -33.73
CA GLY A 29 -3.51 -33.81 -32.39
C GLY A 29 -2.09 -33.30 -32.21
N HIS A 30 -1.91 -31.98 -32.28
CA HIS A 30 -0.75 -31.35 -31.65
C HIS A 30 -0.65 -31.96 -30.24
N PRO A 31 0.48 -32.57 -29.85
CA PRO A 31 0.63 -33.01 -28.48
C PRO A 31 0.45 -31.74 -27.64
N LEU A 32 -0.64 -31.67 -26.89
CA LEU A 32 -0.80 -30.67 -25.85
C LEU A 32 0.34 -30.95 -24.88
N LEU A 33 1.43 -30.20 -25.04
CA LEU A 33 2.61 -30.26 -24.20
C LEU A 33 2.12 -30.08 -22.78
N THR A 34 2.12 -31.18 -22.04
CA THR A 34 1.62 -31.22 -20.69
C THR A 34 2.73 -30.72 -19.79
N ALA A 35 2.43 -29.76 -18.92
CA ALA A 35 3.40 -29.28 -17.94
C ALA A 35 3.90 -30.44 -17.07
N ASP A 36 5.21 -30.56 -16.92
CA ASP A 36 5.82 -31.53 -16.02
C ASP A 36 5.42 -31.22 -14.57
N LYS A 37 4.98 -32.23 -13.83
CA LYS A 37 4.44 -32.07 -12.47
C LYS A 37 5.52 -31.64 -11.47
N ALA A 38 6.75 -32.13 -11.60
CA ALA A 38 7.84 -31.77 -10.70
C ALA A 38 8.29 -30.33 -10.96
N LEU A 39 8.41 -29.93 -12.22
CA LEU A 39 8.74 -28.57 -12.61
C LEU A 39 7.64 -27.58 -12.21
N LEU A 40 6.36 -27.95 -12.34
CA LEU A 40 5.23 -27.14 -11.89
C LEU A 40 5.28 -26.86 -10.38
N VAL A 41 5.54 -27.88 -9.57
CA VAL A 41 5.69 -27.73 -8.12
C VAL A 41 6.90 -26.88 -7.76
N LYS A 42 8.03 -27.09 -8.44
CA LYS A 42 9.26 -26.29 -8.25
C LYS A 42 9.01 -24.81 -8.57
N LEU A 43 8.41 -24.53 -9.73
CA LEU A 43 8.12 -23.19 -10.21
C LEU A 43 7.17 -22.45 -9.26
N ARG A 44 6.12 -23.11 -8.78
CA ARG A 44 5.22 -22.54 -7.77
C ARG A 44 5.93 -22.26 -6.45
N LYS A 45 6.74 -23.19 -5.94
CA LYS A 45 7.46 -22.99 -4.67
C LYS A 45 8.43 -21.81 -4.75
N THR A 46 9.07 -21.63 -5.91
CA THR A 46 10.07 -20.58 -6.12
C THR A 46 9.41 -19.21 -6.30
N THR A 47 8.34 -19.13 -7.09
CA THR A 47 7.72 -17.84 -7.47
C THR A 47 6.52 -17.44 -6.61
N GLY A 48 5.80 -18.42 -6.07
CA GLY A 48 4.56 -18.22 -5.32
C GLY A 48 3.33 -17.86 -6.18
N TYR A 49 3.40 -17.94 -7.52
CA TYR A 49 2.24 -17.72 -8.39
C TYR A 49 1.24 -18.89 -8.37
N THR A 50 0.03 -18.67 -8.90
CA THR A 50 -1.03 -19.69 -8.90
C THR A 50 -0.64 -20.89 -9.77
N PHE A 51 -1.10 -22.10 -9.41
CA PHE A 51 -0.80 -23.30 -10.18
C PHE A 51 -1.25 -23.20 -11.64
N ILE A 52 -2.37 -22.52 -11.89
CA ILE A 52 -2.90 -22.33 -13.24
C ILE A 52 -1.94 -21.49 -14.08
N ASN A 53 -1.42 -20.40 -13.53
CA ASN A 53 -0.47 -19.54 -14.27
C ASN A 53 0.87 -20.25 -14.45
N CYS A 54 1.40 -20.93 -13.43
CA CYS A 54 2.63 -21.72 -13.55
C CYS A 54 2.50 -22.84 -14.60
N LYS A 55 1.34 -23.51 -14.67
CA LYS A 55 1.07 -24.53 -15.67
C LYS A 55 1.07 -23.92 -17.08
N LYS A 56 0.30 -22.85 -17.30
CA LYS A 56 0.27 -22.14 -18.60
C LYS A 56 1.66 -21.68 -19.04
N ALA A 57 2.47 -21.18 -18.11
CA ALA A 57 3.84 -20.76 -18.40
C ALA A 57 4.70 -21.93 -18.89
N LEU A 58 4.68 -23.06 -18.19
CA LEU A 58 5.45 -24.24 -18.56
C LEU A 58 4.99 -24.86 -19.89
N GLU A 59 3.69 -24.92 -20.13
CA GLU A 59 3.14 -25.41 -21.40
C GLU A 59 3.56 -24.52 -22.58
N LYS A 60 3.63 -23.20 -22.36
CA LYS A 60 4.01 -22.22 -23.40
C LYS A 60 5.50 -22.30 -23.79
N PHE A 61 6.38 -22.59 -22.84
CA PHE A 61 7.83 -22.61 -23.07
C PHE A 61 8.42 -24.02 -23.03
N ASN A 62 7.62 -25.05 -23.32
CA ASN A 62 8.09 -26.44 -23.39
C ASN A 62 8.84 -26.89 -22.13
N ASN A 63 8.32 -26.52 -20.95
CA ASN A 63 8.93 -26.77 -19.65
C ASN A 63 10.29 -26.07 -19.38
N ASP A 64 10.66 -25.05 -20.16
CA ASP A 64 11.77 -24.15 -19.83
C ASP A 64 11.40 -23.27 -18.63
N VAL A 65 12.00 -23.56 -17.47
CA VAL A 65 11.73 -22.87 -16.21
C VAL A 65 12.12 -21.39 -16.27
N LYS A 66 13.24 -21.03 -16.91
CA LYS A 66 13.72 -19.64 -16.92
C LYS A 66 12.80 -18.75 -17.74
N GLN A 67 12.41 -19.22 -18.92
CA GLN A 67 11.47 -18.49 -19.78
C GLN A 67 10.07 -18.43 -19.15
N ALA A 68 9.64 -19.52 -18.50
CA ALA A 68 8.38 -19.55 -17.77
C ALA A 68 8.37 -18.54 -16.61
N GLU A 69 9.46 -18.40 -15.84
CA GLU A 69 9.58 -17.41 -14.76
C GLU A 69 9.51 -15.97 -15.29
N SER A 70 10.25 -15.64 -16.34
CA SER A 70 10.21 -14.30 -16.96
C SER A 70 8.80 -13.96 -17.44
N TRP A 71 8.16 -14.89 -18.14
CA TRP A 71 6.80 -14.69 -18.64
C TRP A 71 5.79 -14.56 -17.51
N LEU A 72 5.92 -15.34 -16.42
CA LEU A 72 5.06 -15.22 -15.25
C LEU A 72 5.14 -13.84 -14.61
N HIS A 73 6.36 -13.29 -14.50
CA HIS A 73 6.55 -11.95 -13.97
C HIS A 73 5.85 -10.89 -14.83
N GLU A 74 6.04 -10.93 -16.15
CA GLU A 74 5.38 -10.03 -17.09
C GLU A 74 3.85 -10.17 -17.06
N GLN A 75 3.33 -11.41 -17.00
CA GLN A 75 1.89 -11.62 -16.89
C GLN A 75 1.33 -11.14 -15.57
N ALA A 76 2.04 -11.35 -14.46
CA ALA A 76 1.62 -10.89 -13.15
C ALA A 76 1.51 -9.37 -13.09
N GLN A 77 2.42 -8.65 -13.76
CA GLN A 77 2.35 -7.20 -13.89
C GLN A 77 1.10 -6.77 -14.65
N LYS A 78 0.84 -7.39 -15.81
CA LYS A 78 -0.33 -7.09 -16.65
C LYS A 78 -1.65 -7.41 -15.94
N GLU A 79 -1.73 -8.56 -15.29
CA GLU A 79 -2.89 -8.97 -14.47
C GLU A 79 -3.08 -8.03 -13.27
N GLY A 80 -1.98 -7.58 -12.66
CA GLY A 80 -1.97 -6.60 -11.57
C GLY A 80 -2.64 -5.30 -11.98
N TRP A 81 -2.20 -4.70 -13.09
CA TRP A 81 -2.81 -3.49 -13.64
C TRP A 81 -4.29 -3.69 -13.99
N SER A 82 -4.65 -4.79 -14.64
CA SER A 82 -6.04 -5.09 -14.95
C SER A 82 -6.91 -5.23 -13.71
N LYS A 83 -6.40 -5.85 -12.63
CA LYS A 83 -7.11 -5.94 -11.36
C LYS A 83 -7.18 -4.59 -10.66
N ALA A 84 -6.11 -3.80 -10.66
CA ALA A 84 -6.09 -2.47 -10.08
C ALA A 84 -7.22 -1.60 -10.66
N SER A 85 -7.33 -1.51 -11.99
CA SER A 85 -8.42 -0.74 -12.63
C SER A 85 -9.82 -1.30 -12.34
N ARG A 86 -9.96 -2.61 -12.09
CA ARG A 86 -11.28 -3.22 -11.78
C ARG A 86 -11.68 -3.04 -10.30
N LEU A 87 -10.69 -2.98 -9.41
CA LEU A 87 -10.89 -2.85 -7.97
C LEU A 87 -10.88 -1.39 -7.53
N GLU A 88 -10.40 -0.49 -8.38
CA GLU A 88 -10.45 0.96 -8.19
C GLU A 88 -11.88 1.42 -7.85
N GLY A 89 -11.98 2.39 -6.96
CA GLY A 89 -13.26 2.90 -6.44
C GLY A 89 -13.87 2.08 -5.30
N ARG A 90 -13.39 0.86 -5.01
CA ARG A 90 -13.80 0.14 -3.80
C ARG A 90 -13.28 0.85 -2.55
N LYS A 91 -14.10 0.84 -1.50
CA LYS A 91 -13.81 1.53 -0.25
C LYS A 91 -12.62 0.90 0.49
N ALA A 92 -11.49 1.59 0.54
CA ALA A 92 -10.29 1.19 1.26
C ALA A 92 -10.04 2.10 2.49
N ARG A 93 -10.60 1.74 3.65
CA ARG A 93 -10.43 2.48 4.92
C ARG A 93 -9.54 1.77 5.94
N GLU A 94 -9.21 0.50 5.69
CA GLU A 94 -8.20 -0.25 6.45
C GLU A 94 -6.82 0.00 5.84
N GLY A 95 -5.76 -0.62 6.38
CA GLY A 95 -4.37 -0.37 5.98
C GLY A 95 -3.45 0.02 7.14
N LEU A 96 -2.36 0.73 6.84
CA LEU A 96 -1.29 1.08 7.78
C LEU A 96 -0.75 2.48 7.55
N ILE A 97 -0.37 3.12 8.65
CA ILE A 97 0.58 4.24 8.66
C ILE A 97 1.99 3.65 8.81
N GLY A 98 2.87 3.96 7.87
CA GLY A 98 4.30 3.61 7.93
C GLY A 98 5.15 4.83 8.26
N LEU A 99 6.10 4.69 9.18
CA LEU A 99 6.99 5.76 9.62
C LEU A 99 8.45 5.32 9.53
N LEU A 100 9.19 5.99 8.66
CA LEU A 100 10.61 5.73 8.38
C LEU A 100 11.44 6.93 8.84
N MET A 101 12.36 6.69 9.77
CA MET A 101 13.30 7.68 10.28
C MET A 101 14.64 7.57 9.54
N GLY A 102 15.19 8.70 9.11
CA GLY A 102 16.61 8.88 8.77
C GLY A 102 17.32 9.65 9.87
N ASN A 103 18.55 10.14 9.60
CA ASN A 103 19.33 10.86 10.60
C ASN A 103 18.70 12.22 10.98
N ASN A 104 18.39 13.04 9.98
CA ASN A 104 17.76 14.36 10.15
C ASN A 104 16.52 14.52 9.26
N THR A 105 15.98 13.40 8.79
CA THR A 105 14.81 13.33 7.92
C THR A 105 13.84 12.29 8.45
N ALA A 106 12.56 12.47 8.15
CA ALA A 106 11.55 11.48 8.45
C ALA A 106 10.48 11.47 7.37
N VAL A 107 9.92 10.30 7.15
CA VAL A 107 8.82 10.08 6.22
C VAL A 107 7.72 9.33 6.95
N MET A 108 6.48 9.79 6.75
CA MET A 108 5.29 9.09 7.21
C MET A 108 4.31 8.94 6.04
N VAL A 109 3.86 7.71 5.80
CA VAL A 109 3.01 7.33 4.66
C VAL A 109 1.73 6.68 5.15
N GLU A 110 0.62 6.91 4.44
CA GLU A 110 -0.64 6.21 4.63
C GLU A 110 -0.94 5.35 3.39
N VAL A 111 -1.00 4.03 3.59
CA VAL A 111 -1.38 3.08 2.54
C VAL A 111 -2.61 2.33 3.03
N ASN A 112 -3.66 2.33 2.21
CA ASN A 112 -4.95 1.78 2.55
C ASN A 112 -5.24 0.49 1.80
N CYS A 113 -6.05 -0.38 2.40
CA CYS A 113 -6.64 -1.57 1.79
C CYS A 113 -8.10 -1.75 2.22
N GLU A 114 -8.79 -2.75 1.66
CA GLU A 114 -10.20 -3.02 1.98
C GLU A 114 -10.35 -3.63 3.37
N THR A 115 -9.48 -4.58 3.75
CA THR A 115 -9.60 -5.35 5.00
C THR A 115 -8.37 -5.26 5.90
N ASP A 116 -8.55 -5.49 7.19
CA ASP A 116 -7.46 -5.57 8.17
C ASP A 116 -6.61 -6.84 8.02
N PHE A 117 -7.17 -7.91 7.44
CA PHE A 117 -6.43 -9.13 7.08
C PHE A 117 -5.32 -8.84 6.07
N VAL A 118 -5.60 -8.04 5.04
CA VAL A 118 -4.59 -7.60 4.08
C VAL A 118 -3.59 -6.64 4.72
N ALA A 119 -4.03 -5.72 5.59
CA ALA A 119 -3.13 -4.81 6.30
C ALA A 119 -2.06 -5.54 7.12
N ARG A 120 -2.38 -6.72 7.67
CA ARG A 120 -1.44 -7.54 8.45
C ARG A 120 -0.57 -8.46 7.59
N ASN A 121 -0.82 -8.56 6.28
CA ASN A 121 -0.06 -9.43 5.38
C ASN A 121 1.36 -8.88 5.13
N GLU A 122 2.37 -9.76 5.15
CA GLU A 122 3.77 -9.38 4.91
C GLU A 122 4.00 -8.67 3.58
N LYS A 123 3.28 -9.03 2.51
CA LYS A 123 3.41 -8.37 1.19
C LYS A 123 2.84 -6.96 1.20
N PHE A 124 1.78 -6.73 1.98
CA PHE A 124 1.25 -5.39 2.17
C PHE A 124 2.22 -4.53 3.00
N GLN A 125 2.78 -5.09 4.08
CA GLN A 125 3.80 -4.41 4.88
C GLN A 125 5.05 -4.09 4.03
N GLN A 126 5.48 -4.98 3.14
CA GLN A 126 6.57 -4.70 2.21
C GLN A 126 6.23 -3.52 1.30
N LEU A 127 5.02 -3.47 0.74
CA LEU A 127 4.58 -2.33 -0.07
C LEU A 127 4.61 -1.01 0.73
N VAL A 128 4.17 -1.02 1.99
CA VAL A 128 4.24 0.17 2.86
C VAL A 128 5.68 0.64 3.05
N GLN A 129 6.61 -0.29 3.27
CA GLN A 129 8.04 0.01 3.35
C GLN A 129 8.57 0.58 2.04
N ASP A 130 8.21 -0.03 0.92
CA ASP A 130 8.62 0.37 -0.42
C ASP A 130 8.17 1.81 -0.75
N VAL A 131 6.93 2.15 -0.43
CA VAL A 131 6.39 3.52 -0.55
C VAL A 131 7.17 4.51 0.31
N ALA A 132 7.49 4.14 1.56
CA ALA A 132 8.25 4.99 2.47
C ALA A 132 9.70 5.22 1.97
N LEU A 133 10.36 4.18 1.45
CA LEU A 133 11.70 4.26 0.87
C LEU A 133 11.74 5.11 -0.41
N ALA A 134 10.76 4.93 -1.30
CA ALA A 134 10.62 5.76 -2.50
C ALA A 134 10.41 7.24 -2.13
N THR A 135 9.56 7.51 -1.15
CA THR A 135 9.31 8.87 -0.64
C THR A 135 10.55 9.48 0.02
N MET A 136 11.29 8.71 0.82
CA MET A 136 12.55 9.16 1.42
C MET A 136 13.59 9.50 0.35
N THR A 137 13.76 8.63 -0.65
CA THR A 137 14.70 8.84 -1.75
C THR A 137 14.34 10.10 -2.54
N HIS A 138 13.06 10.29 -2.86
CA HIS A 138 12.58 11.50 -3.52
C HIS A 138 12.84 12.77 -2.67
N HIS A 139 12.58 12.71 -1.36
CA HIS A 139 12.86 13.82 -0.45
C HIS A 139 14.34 14.18 -0.43
N LEU A 140 15.24 13.19 -0.29
CA LEU A 140 16.68 13.41 -0.26
C LEU A 140 17.19 14.02 -1.57
N ASN A 141 16.71 13.53 -2.72
CA ASN A 141 17.08 14.08 -4.02
C ASN A 141 16.61 15.53 -4.19
N LYS A 142 15.39 15.85 -3.74
CA LYS A 142 14.81 17.19 -3.84
C LYS A 142 15.47 18.20 -2.90
N THR A 143 15.93 17.74 -1.75
CA THR A 143 16.49 18.59 -0.67
C THR A 143 18.01 18.61 -0.64
N GLN A 144 18.67 17.90 -1.56
CA GLN A 144 20.12 17.83 -1.65
C GLN A 144 20.74 19.23 -1.73
N GLY A 145 21.66 19.53 -0.79
CA GLY A 145 22.35 20.81 -0.71
C GLY A 145 21.53 21.98 -0.15
N GLN A 146 20.30 21.73 0.32
CA GLN A 146 19.46 22.75 0.93
C GLN A 146 19.49 22.63 2.46
N THR A 147 19.61 23.76 3.15
CA THR A 147 19.64 23.82 4.62
C THR A 147 18.29 24.26 5.20
N GLY A 148 18.06 23.97 6.48
CA GLY A 148 16.88 24.40 7.23
C GLY A 148 15.73 23.40 7.23
N TYR A 149 14.61 23.81 7.84
CA TYR A 149 13.42 22.99 7.97
C TYR A 149 12.64 22.92 6.66
N LYS A 150 12.34 21.68 6.23
CA LYS A 150 11.53 21.42 5.04
C LYS A 150 10.48 20.40 5.37
N LYS A 151 9.25 20.71 5.01
CA LYS A 151 8.10 19.80 5.05
C LYS A 151 7.50 19.74 3.66
N SER A 152 7.18 18.54 3.19
CA SER A 152 6.49 18.33 1.92
C SER A 152 5.42 17.28 2.12
N LEU A 153 4.17 17.68 1.88
CA LEU A 153 3.04 16.77 1.78
C LEU A 153 2.95 16.32 0.32
N LEU A 154 2.87 15.01 0.09
CA LEU A 154 2.72 14.40 -1.22
C LEU A 154 1.31 13.82 -1.33
N SER A 155 0.60 14.22 -2.39
CA SER A 155 -0.71 13.67 -2.73
C SER A 155 -0.59 12.31 -3.43
N VAL A 156 -1.73 11.69 -3.74
CA VAL A 156 -1.79 10.45 -4.52
C VAL A 156 -1.10 10.62 -5.87
N GLU A 157 -1.31 11.77 -6.53
CA GLU A 157 -0.73 12.06 -7.84
C GLU A 157 0.80 12.16 -7.77
N ASP A 158 1.35 12.82 -6.74
CA ASP A 158 2.80 12.90 -6.54
C ASP A 158 3.40 11.51 -6.27
N LEU A 159 2.74 10.73 -5.42
CA LEU A 159 3.21 9.39 -5.03
C LEU A 159 3.20 8.41 -6.20
N SER A 160 2.20 8.50 -7.08
CA SER A 160 2.08 7.65 -8.28
C SER A 160 3.25 7.82 -9.26
N ARG A 161 3.97 8.95 -9.21
CA ARG A 161 5.10 9.29 -10.09
C ARG A 161 6.45 8.91 -9.50
N LEU A 162 6.48 8.41 -8.27
CA LEU A 162 7.73 8.02 -7.63
C LEU A 162 8.28 6.71 -8.19
N ASN A 163 9.60 6.59 -8.15
CA ASN A 163 10.31 5.37 -8.47
C ASN A 163 10.93 4.80 -7.19
N MET A 164 11.01 3.48 -7.15
CA MET A 164 11.77 2.74 -6.16
C MET A 164 13.26 3.07 -6.29
N PRO A 165 14.06 2.91 -5.20
CA PRO A 165 15.50 3.08 -5.26
C PRO A 165 16.19 2.20 -6.32
N GLN A 166 15.58 1.05 -6.65
CA GLN A 166 16.05 0.10 -7.67
C GLN A 166 15.65 0.48 -9.10
N GLY A 167 14.92 1.59 -9.29
CA GLY A 167 14.53 2.14 -10.59
C GLY A 167 13.15 1.74 -11.12
N SER A 168 12.48 0.73 -10.54
CA SER A 168 11.11 0.37 -10.92
C SER A 168 10.08 1.41 -10.45
N SER A 169 9.00 1.62 -11.21
CA SER A 169 7.90 2.51 -10.81
C SER A 169 7.21 2.03 -9.53
N LEU A 170 6.87 2.95 -8.63
CA LEU A 170 6.06 2.63 -7.44
C LEU A 170 4.65 2.18 -7.84
N ALA A 171 4.09 2.75 -8.91
CA ALA A 171 2.79 2.37 -9.42
C ALA A 171 2.78 0.92 -9.94
N ASP A 172 3.88 0.48 -10.56
CA ASP A 172 4.02 -0.93 -10.97
C ASP A 172 4.05 -1.87 -9.77
N GLN A 173 4.77 -1.51 -8.70
CA GLN A 173 4.81 -2.32 -7.46
C GLN A 173 3.44 -2.37 -6.75
N LEU A 174 2.72 -1.25 -6.75
CA LEU A 174 1.34 -1.19 -6.24
C LEU A 174 0.42 -2.13 -7.04
N ALA A 175 0.42 -2.01 -8.37
CA ALA A 175 -0.39 -2.85 -9.25
C ALA A 175 -0.04 -4.34 -9.09
N PHE A 176 1.25 -4.67 -8.97
CA PHE A 176 1.70 -6.03 -8.70
C PHE A 176 1.16 -6.57 -7.37
N THR A 177 1.20 -5.75 -6.31
CA THR A 177 0.70 -6.13 -4.97
C THR A 177 -0.81 -6.33 -4.97
N ILE A 178 -1.58 -5.45 -5.62
CA ILE A 178 -3.03 -5.63 -5.86
C ILE A 178 -3.28 -6.94 -6.62
N GLY A 179 -2.46 -7.22 -7.64
CA GLY A 179 -2.47 -8.47 -8.40
C GLY A 179 -2.43 -9.72 -7.52
N ARG A 180 -1.56 -9.69 -6.50
CA ARG A 180 -1.32 -10.80 -5.57
C ARG A 180 -2.33 -10.90 -4.44
N LEU A 181 -2.71 -9.77 -3.83
CA LEU A 181 -3.58 -9.74 -2.65
C LEU A 181 -5.06 -9.71 -3.02
N GLY A 182 -5.40 -9.20 -4.20
CA GLY A 182 -6.76 -9.23 -4.74
C GLY A 182 -7.73 -8.23 -4.11
N GLU A 183 -7.22 -7.26 -3.36
CA GLU A 183 -7.98 -6.13 -2.81
C GLU A 183 -7.56 -4.81 -3.46
N ASN A 184 -8.46 -3.83 -3.45
CA ASN A 184 -8.09 -2.46 -3.72
C ASN A 184 -7.06 -1.97 -2.69
N ILE A 185 -5.95 -1.45 -3.18
CA ILE A 185 -4.89 -0.87 -2.36
C ILE A 185 -4.59 0.52 -2.90
N ALA A 186 -4.54 1.51 -2.03
CA ALA A 186 -4.31 2.90 -2.40
C ALA A 186 -3.19 3.50 -1.55
N VAL A 187 -2.22 4.13 -2.20
CA VAL A 187 -1.24 4.99 -1.53
C VAL A 187 -1.86 6.37 -1.39
N ARG A 188 -2.31 6.71 -0.18
CA ARG A 188 -3.24 7.84 0.01
C ARG A 188 -2.54 9.18 0.15
N ARG A 189 -1.52 9.24 0.99
CA ARG A 189 -0.74 10.45 1.26
C ARG A 189 0.59 10.11 1.89
N ALA A 190 1.53 11.02 1.79
CA ALA A 190 2.77 10.96 2.53
C ALA A 190 3.18 12.34 2.99
N VAL A 191 3.88 12.41 4.10
CA VAL A 191 4.64 13.58 4.49
C VAL A 191 6.12 13.20 4.56
N SER A 192 6.96 14.08 4.05
CA SER A 192 8.40 14.02 4.25
C SER A 192 8.86 15.31 4.93
N LEU A 193 9.75 15.18 5.90
CA LEU A 193 10.34 16.33 6.55
C LEU A 193 11.85 16.14 6.73
N GLY A 194 12.56 17.26 6.72
CA GLY A 194 13.99 17.36 6.98
C GLY A 194 14.25 18.54 7.90
N VAL A 195 15.16 18.37 8.86
CA VAL A 195 15.50 19.39 9.86
C VAL A 195 17.01 19.67 9.84
N PRO A 196 17.47 20.86 10.25
CA PRO A 196 18.90 21.11 10.43
C PRO A 196 19.47 20.29 11.60
N SER A 197 20.79 20.25 11.73
CA SER A 197 21.49 19.37 12.68
C SER A 197 21.25 19.69 14.15
N ASP A 198 20.85 20.93 14.46
CA ASP A 198 20.55 21.41 15.81
C ASP A 198 19.10 21.14 16.26
N TRP A 199 18.29 20.53 15.38
CA TRP A 199 16.88 20.23 15.64
C TRP A 199 16.68 18.72 15.72
N HIS A 200 15.59 18.33 16.37
CA HIS A 200 15.24 16.94 16.62
C HIS A 200 13.88 16.59 16.03
N ILE A 201 13.75 15.34 15.59
CA ILE A 201 12.49 14.77 15.12
C ILE A 201 12.09 13.65 16.08
N GLY A 202 11.06 13.88 16.87
CA GLY A 202 10.39 12.85 17.65
C GLY A 202 9.37 12.10 16.81
N SER A 203 9.20 10.82 17.08
CA SER A 203 8.18 10.00 16.42
C SER A 203 7.48 9.07 17.38
N TYR A 204 6.23 8.75 17.06
CA TYR A 204 5.47 7.72 17.76
C TYR A 204 4.48 7.05 16.81
N VAL A 205 4.37 5.73 16.92
CA VAL A 205 3.37 4.92 16.19
C VAL A 205 2.53 4.16 17.20
N HIS A 206 1.21 4.26 17.08
CA HIS A 206 0.26 3.57 17.96
C HIS A 206 -0.50 2.47 17.21
N GLY A 207 -0.84 1.40 17.94
CA GLY A 207 -1.40 0.19 17.35
C GLY A 207 -0.37 -0.52 16.46
N ALA A 208 0.86 -0.66 16.98
CA ALA A 208 1.98 -1.19 16.23
C ALA A 208 1.69 -2.60 15.71
N VAL A 209 1.99 -2.84 14.44
CA VAL A 209 1.88 -4.16 13.83
C VAL A 209 3.28 -4.80 13.81
N PRO A 210 3.47 -5.98 14.43
CA PRO A 210 4.75 -6.68 14.35
C PRO A 210 5.01 -7.08 12.90
N GLY A 211 6.26 -6.92 12.46
CA GLY A 211 6.57 -7.01 11.04
C GLY A 211 8.03 -6.75 10.70
N LEU A 212 8.23 -6.16 9.52
CA LEU A 212 9.54 -5.87 8.93
C LEU A 212 10.38 -4.93 9.82
N THR A 213 11.68 -5.23 9.92
CA THR A 213 12.64 -4.37 10.63
C THR A 213 12.96 -3.12 9.81
N GLY A 214 13.14 -1.98 10.48
CA GLY A 214 13.61 -0.74 9.86
C GLY A 214 12.51 0.28 9.51
N ILE A 215 11.24 -0.05 9.75
CA ILE A 215 10.12 0.88 9.62
C ILE A 215 9.09 0.59 10.72
N ALA A 216 8.55 1.63 11.36
CA ALA A 216 7.47 1.47 12.32
C ALA A 216 6.11 1.54 11.61
N MET A 217 5.21 0.60 11.87
CA MET A 217 3.89 0.56 11.23
C MET A 217 2.77 0.42 12.26
N GLY A 218 1.65 1.09 12.03
CA GLY A 218 0.50 1.00 12.93
C GLY A 218 -0.74 1.73 12.42
N ARG A 219 -1.68 1.98 13.34
CA ARG A 219 -2.95 2.66 13.05
C ARG A 219 -2.82 4.19 13.05
N TYR A 220 -1.93 4.70 13.90
CA TYR A 220 -1.65 6.12 14.03
C TYR A 220 -0.15 6.35 13.95
N GLY A 221 0.24 7.48 13.39
CA GLY A 221 1.62 7.96 13.42
C GLY A 221 1.66 9.44 13.77
N ALA A 222 2.67 9.83 14.55
CA ALA A 222 2.97 11.22 14.83
C ALA A 222 4.45 11.51 14.59
N LEU A 223 4.72 12.68 14.04
CA LEU A 223 6.04 13.31 13.95
C LEU A 223 5.97 14.64 14.69
N VAL A 224 7.01 14.96 15.46
CA VAL A 224 7.15 16.24 16.15
C VAL A 224 8.54 16.80 15.91
N VAL A 225 8.61 18.06 15.48
CA VAL A 225 9.86 18.78 15.25
C VAL A 225 10.08 19.73 16.40
N PHE A 226 11.24 19.65 17.05
CA PHE A 226 11.55 20.47 18.22
C PHE A 226 13.03 20.80 18.35
N GLN A 227 13.33 21.80 19.16
CA GLN A 227 14.68 22.24 19.54
C GLN A 227 14.88 22.12 21.04
N GLY A 228 16.12 21.87 21.46
CA GLY A 228 16.51 21.75 22.85
C GLY A 228 16.16 20.38 23.46
N GLY A 229 16.23 20.31 24.79
CA GLY A 229 16.15 19.06 25.55
C GLY A 229 17.51 18.65 26.11
N ALA A 230 17.48 17.87 27.19
CA ALA A 230 18.69 17.34 27.80
C ALA A 230 19.30 16.23 26.93
N GLU A 231 20.64 16.21 26.83
CA GLU A 231 21.36 15.13 26.15
C GLU A 231 20.97 13.78 26.74
N GLY A 232 20.69 12.79 25.88
CA GLY A 232 20.24 11.45 26.29
C GLY A 232 18.73 11.31 26.52
N GLU A 233 17.98 12.40 26.67
CA GLU A 233 16.52 12.39 26.89
C GLU A 233 15.70 12.89 25.67
N VAL A 234 16.38 13.25 24.58
CA VAL A 234 15.72 13.76 23.37
C VAL A 234 14.77 12.71 22.76
N ASP A 235 15.19 11.45 22.70
CA ASP A 235 14.39 10.37 22.12
C ASP A 235 13.17 10.01 22.98
N THR A 236 13.36 9.98 24.31
CA THR A 236 12.28 9.70 25.27
C THR A 236 11.26 10.83 25.25
N LEU A 237 11.71 12.09 25.21
CA LEU A 237 10.86 13.26 25.06
C LEU A 237 10.09 13.26 23.74
N GLY A 238 10.78 13.05 22.62
CA GLY A 238 10.15 13.01 21.29
C GLY A 238 9.06 11.94 21.19
N ARG A 239 9.29 10.77 21.80
CA ARG A 239 8.28 9.71 21.92
C ARG A 239 7.08 10.14 22.77
N ARG A 240 7.29 10.75 23.94
CA ARG A 240 6.21 11.22 24.83
C ARG A 240 5.35 12.31 24.18
N LEU A 241 5.98 13.23 23.46
CA LEU A 241 5.27 14.24 22.67
C LEU A 241 4.45 13.58 21.56
N GLY A 242 5.03 12.60 20.84
CA GLY A 242 4.30 11.82 19.85
C GLY A 242 3.11 11.06 20.42
N GLN A 243 3.23 10.49 21.63
CA GLN A 243 2.13 9.83 22.35
C GLN A 243 0.98 10.80 22.64
N HIS A 244 1.29 11.98 23.15
CA HIS A 244 0.30 13.02 23.40
C HIS A 244 -0.38 13.49 22.11
N ILE A 245 0.38 13.76 21.03
CA ILE A 245 -0.18 14.16 19.73
C ILE A 245 -1.12 13.08 19.18
N VAL A 246 -0.77 11.80 19.31
CA VAL A 246 -1.67 10.71 18.89
C VAL A 246 -2.95 10.68 19.73
N GLY A 247 -2.82 10.82 21.05
CA GLY A 247 -3.91 10.71 22.03
C GLY A 247 -4.91 11.88 21.96
N ASP A 248 -4.41 13.11 22.08
CA ASP A 248 -5.23 14.33 22.24
C ASP A 248 -5.45 15.09 20.92
N ALA A 249 -4.91 14.57 19.82
CA ALA A 249 -5.18 15.01 18.44
C ALA A 249 -5.25 16.54 18.23
N PRO A 250 -4.20 17.31 18.61
CA PRO A 250 -4.18 18.75 18.39
C PRO A 250 -4.28 19.11 16.91
N LEU A 251 -4.92 20.23 16.63
CA LEU A 251 -5.11 20.77 15.28
C LEU A 251 -4.11 21.88 14.95
N SER A 252 -3.54 22.52 15.96
CA SER A 252 -2.54 23.59 15.80
C SER A 252 -1.56 23.59 16.97
N LEU A 253 -0.43 24.31 16.83
CA LEU A 253 0.55 24.44 17.91
C LEU A 253 0.03 25.28 19.09
N GLY A 254 -0.61 26.41 18.79
CA GLY A 254 -0.93 27.44 19.79
C GLY A 254 0.30 28.23 20.23
N ASN A 255 0.14 28.97 21.33
CA ASN A 255 1.18 29.75 21.98
C ASN A 255 1.38 29.29 23.44
N ILE A 256 2.53 29.62 24.02
CA ILE A 256 2.90 29.25 25.38
C ILE A 256 2.10 30.02 26.44
N ASP A 257 1.63 31.22 26.08
CA ASP A 257 0.81 32.09 26.93
C ASP A 257 -0.69 31.80 26.82
N ASP A 258 -1.07 30.81 26.01
CA ASP A 258 -2.47 30.45 25.81
C ASP A 258 -3.06 29.88 27.10
N ILE A 259 -4.23 30.39 27.47
CA ILE A 259 -4.99 29.86 28.60
C ILE A 259 -5.59 28.49 28.19
N PRO A 260 -5.45 27.44 29.02
CA PRO A 260 -6.01 26.13 28.73
C PRO A 260 -7.54 26.18 28.66
N CYS A 261 -8.13 25.68 27.57
CA CYS A 261 -9.58 25.62 27.39
C CYS A 261 -10.21 24.26 27.75
N GLY A 262 -9.64 23.54 28.74
CA GLY A 262 -10.13 22.23 29.19
C GLY A 262 -9.98 21.12 28.16
N ASP A 263 -10.80 20.07 28.26
CA ASP A 263 -10.65 18.82 27.48
C ASP A 263 -10.93 18.96 25.98
N SER A 264 -11.52 20.08 25.55
CA SER A 264 -11.80 20.39 24.14
C SER A 264 -10.71 21.25 23.49
N GLU A 265 -9.57 21.43 24.17
CA GLU A 265 -8.47 22.23 23.65
C GLU A 265 -7.86 21.60 22.38
N THR A 266 -7.70 22.39 21.34
CA THR A 266 -7.20 21.94 20.02
C THR A 266 -5.76 22.40 19.75
N ARG A 267 -5.22 23.25 20.62
CA ARG A 267 -3.86 23.81 20.52
C ARG A 267 -2.90 22.98 21.38
N LEU A 268 -1.91 22.36 20.76
CA LEU A 268 -0.95 21.46 21.41
C LEU A 268 -0.38 22.04 22.71
N LEU A 269 0.13 23.28 22.69
CA LEU A 269 0.82 23.87 23.85
C LEU A 269 -0.12 24.15 25.04
N ALA A 270 -1.41 24.34 24.79
CA ALA A 270 -2.42 24.61 25.80
C ALA A 270 -3.09 23.34 26.35
N GLN A 271 -2.90 22.19 25.68
CA GLN A 271 -3.45 20.90 26.13
C GLN A 271 -2.78 20.43 27.43
N THR A 272 -3.56 19.78 28.29
CA THR A 272 -3.07 19.08 29.48
C THR A 272 -2.15 17.94 29.05
N PHE A 273 -0.95 17.86 29.63
CA PHE A 273 0.04 16.90 29.14
C PHE A 273 -0.31 15.47 29.59
N LEU A 274 -0.45 14.55 28.63
CA LEU A 274 -0.85 13.16 28.89
C LEU A 274 0.06 12.43 29.89
N SER A 275 1.37 12.68 29.84
CA SER A 275 2.34 12.05 30.75
C SER A 275 2.42 12.70 32.13
N ASP A 276 1.96 13.94 32.27
CA ASP A 276 1.94 14.69 33.52
C ASP A 276 0.72 15.64 33.53
N PRO A 277 -0.44 15.17 34.02
CA PRO A 277 -1.67 15.97 34.04
C PRO A 277 -1.63 17.20 34.95
N SER A 278 -0.56 17.40 35.73
CA SER A 278 -0.41 18.58 36.60
C SER A 278 -0.06 19.86 35.85
N CYS A 279 0.28 19.76 34.55
CA CYS A 279 0.66 20.90 33.74
C CYS A 279 0.24 20.73 32.28
N THR A 280 0.32 21.83 31.52
CA THR A 280 0.15 21.76 30.06
C THR A 280 1.44 21.34 29.37
N VAL A 281 1.33 20.95 28.10
CA VAL A 281 2.49 20.68 27.24
C VAL A 281 3.42 21.88 27.20
N GLY A 282 2.91 23.10 27.02
CA GLY A 282 3.74 24.31 26.97
C GLY A 282 4.51 24.56 28.27
N GLN A 283 3.86 24.36 29.42
CA GLN A 283 4.49 24.48 30.74
C GLN A 283 5.58 23.42 30.95
N PHE A 284 5.30 22.17 30.58
CA PHE A 284 6.28 21.08 30.63
C PHE A 284 7.50 21.38 29.76
N LEU A 285 7.27 21.81 28.51
CA LEU A 285 8.33 22.16 27.56
C LEU A 285 9.19 23.33 28.04
N THR A 286 8.58 24.34 28.67
CA THR A 286 9.30 25.48 29.26
C THR A 286 10.29 25.00 30.33
N ARG A 287 9.86 24.11 31.22
CA ARG A 287 10.71 23.55 32.28
C ARG A 287 11.90 22.76 31.70
N GLN A 288 11.66 22.06 30.58
CA GLN A 288 12.69 21.28 29.88
C GLN A 288 13.54 22.11 28.91
N LYS A 289 13.28 23.41 28.78
CA LYS A 289 13.93 24.31 27.79
C LYS A 289 13.81 23.76 26.35
N VAL A 290 12.66 23.20 26.03
CA VAL A 290 12.36 22.63 24.71
C VAL A 290 11.36 23.53 24.00
N ARG A 291 11.54 23.71 22.69
CA ARG A 291 10.60 24.43 21.84
C ARG A 291 10.11 23.52 20.72
N VAL A 292 8.81 23.21 20.70
CA VAL A 292 8.17 22.51 19.57
C VAL A 292 7.92 23.52 18.46
N LEU A 293 8.21 23.12 17.22
CA LEU A 293 8.18 23.98 16.03
C LEU A 293 7.13 23.54 15.01
N ASP A 294 6.87 22.24 14.90
CA ASP A 294 5.83 21.70 14.03
C ASP A 294 5.48 20.28 14.48
N PHE A 295 4.31 19.78 14.07
CA PHE A 295 3.96 18.38 14.20
C PHE A 295 3.13 17.91 13.01
N VAL A 296 3.06 16.59 12.85
CA VAL A 296 2.19 15.92 11.91
C VAL A 296 1.57 14.72 12.59
N ARG A 297 0.28 14.52 12.42
CA ARG A 297 -0.46 13.37 12.90
C ARG A 297 -1.22 12.76 11.75
N PHE A 298 -1.03 11.47 11.50
CA PHE A 298 -1.88 10.69 10.60
C PHE A 298 -2.67 9.66 11.42
N GLN A 299 -3.96 9.57 11.10
CA GLN A 299 -4.80 8.45 11.45
C GLN A 299 -5.22 7.74 10.17
N ARG A 300 -5.02 6.42 10.14
CA ARG A 300 -5.46 5.58 9.02
C ARG A 300 -6.96 5.76 8.75
N GLY A 301 -7.32 6.02 7.49
CA GLY A 301 -8.70 6.10 7.04
C GLY A 301 -9.44 7.35 7.52
N GLU A 302 -8.73 8.33 8.07
CA GLU A 302 -9.26 9.63 8.47
C GLU A 302 -9.75 10.41 7.25
N LEU A 303 -10.97 10.95 7.28
CA LEU A 303 -11.48 11.76 6.19
C LEU A 303 -10.82 13.13 6.26
N THR A 304 -9.96 13.47 5.30
CA THR A 304 -9.54 14.85 5.08
C THR A 304 -10.69 15.59 4.41
N GLY A 305 -10.94 16.85 4.74
CA GLY A 305 -12.14 17.63 4.35
C GLY A 305 -12.44 17.81 2.85
N GLN A 306 -11.73 17.12 1.96
CA GLN A 306 -12.07 16.97 0.54
C GLN A 306 -12.95 15.74 0.24
N GLU A 307 -13.17 14.84 1.21
CA GLU A 307 -13.98 13.61 1.05
C GLU A 307 -15.37 13.69 1.75
N THR A 308 -15.81 14.89 2.14
CA THR A 308 -17.10 15.11 2.85
C THR A 308 -18.30 15.44 1.95
N ASP A 309 -18.12 15.46 0.63
CA ASP A 309 -19.19 15.72 -0.35
C ASP A 309 -19.56 14.46 -1.16
#